data_AF-C0CR07-F1
#
_entry.id   AF-C0CR07-F1
#
_cell.length_a   1.000
_cell.length_b   1.000
_cell.length_c   1.000
_cell.angle_alpha   90.00
_cell.angle_beta   90.00
_cell.angle_gamma   90.00
#
_symmetry.space_group_name_H-M   'P 1'
#
loop_
_entity.id
_entity.type
_entity.pdbx_description
1 polymer ?
#
loop_
_entity_poly.entity_id
_entity_poly.type
_entity_poly.pdbx_seq_one_letter_code
_entity_poly.pdbx_strand_id
1 'polypeptide(L)' 'MGHLRYGHREGIIKAESKEDALNKLENEGYTDHLDFVLDDYSCEDTEYGDNEFEIEEVEE' A
#
# COMPACT_ATOMS: atom_id res chain seq x y z
N MET A 1 26.79 -4.45 9.82
CA MET A 1 26.12 -3.61 8.82
C MET A 1 24.67 -4.05 8.79
N GLY A 2 23.75 -3.19 9.23
CA GLY A 2 22.31 -3.47 9.17
C GLY A 2 21.80 -3.20 7.75
N HIS A 3 20.92 -4.05 7.26
CA HIS A 3 20.25 -3.89 5.96
C HIS A 3 18.77 -3.82 6.28
N LEU A 4 18.18 -2.62 6.22
CA LEU A 4 16.74 -2.44 6.41
C LEU A 4 16.11 -2.29 5.03
N ARG A 5 15.14 -3.13 4.77
CA ARG A 5 14.43 -3.25 3.51
C ARG A 5 13.13 -2.46 3.70
N TYR A 6 12.86 -1.43 2.91
CA TYR A 6 11.58 -0.71 2.91
C TYR A 6 10.65 -1.39 1.91
N GLY A 7 9.45 -1.75 2.35
CA GLY A 7 8.46 -2.40 1.49
C GLY A 7 7.11 -1.70 1.57
N HIS A 8 6.53 -1.38 0.44
CA HIS A 8 5.15 -0.89 0.35
C HIS A 8 4.34 -1.77 -0.61
N ARG A 9 3.02 -1.66 -0.55
CA ARG A 9 2.11 -2.34 -1.47
C ARG A 9 1.52 -1.29 -2.41
N GLU A 10 1.69 -1.47 -3.71
CA GLU A 10 1.11 -0.60 -4.73
C GLU A 10 0.29 -1.40 -5.75
N GLY A 11 -0.70 -0.76 -6.35
CA GLY A 11 -1.54 -1.40 -7.35
C GLY A 11 -2.76 -0.56 -7.71
N ILE A 12 -3.46 -0.97 -8.77
CA ILE A 12 -4.67 -0.32 -9.24
C ILE A 12 -5.85 -1.24 -8.94
N ILE A 13 -6.79 -0.76 -8.12
CA ILE A 13 -8.04 -1.47 -7.84
C ILE A 13 -9.21 -0.76 -8.53
N LYS A 14 -10.19 -1.55 -8.99
CA LYS A 14 -11.45 -1.01 -9.50
C LYS A 14 -12.38 -0.71 -8.34
N ALA A 15 -12.76 0.55 -8.20
CA ALA A 15 -13.68 1.01 -7.19
C ALA A 15 -14.72 1.96 -7.78
N GLU A 16 -15.90 2.01 -7.18
CA GLU A 16 -16.96 2.95 -7.56
C GLU A 16 -16.72 4.37 -6.98
N SER A 17 -15.90 4.47 -5.93
CA SER A 17 -15.49 5.72 -5.28
C SER A 17 -14.22 5.51 -4.44
N LYS A 18 -13.62 6.60 -3.91
CA LYS A 18 -12.50 6.50 -2.95
C LYS A 18 -12.88 5.78 -1.66
N GLU A 19 -14.10 5.98 -1.14
CA GLU A 19 -14.58 5.29 0.06
C GLU A 19 -14.73 3.77 -0.18
N ASP A 20 -15.20 3.38 -1.36
CA ASP A 20 -15.27 1.96 -1.77
C ASP A 20 -13.87 1.34 -1.88
N ALA A 21 -12.90 2.10 -2.42
CA ALA A 21 -11.50 1.69 -2.48
C ALA A 21 -10.90 1.45 -1.08
N LEU A 22 -11.11 2.37 -0.14
CA LEU A 22 -10.67 2.23 1.26
C LEU A 22 -11.32 1.02 1.93
N ASN A 23 -12.64 0.87 1.78
CA ASN A 23 -13.35 -0.26 2.39
C ASN A 23 -12.82 -1.61 1.90
N LYS A 24 -12.54 -1.72 0.59
CA LYS A 24 -11.95 -2.90 -0.02
C LYS A 24 -10.56 -3.23 0.53
N LEU A 25 -9.73 -2.21 0.75
CA LEU A 25 -8.39 -2.39 1.31
C LEU A 25 -8.44 -2.82 2.78
N GLU A 26 -9.24 -2.14 3.60
CA GLU A 26 -9.26 -2.37 5.05
C GLU A 26 -10.07 -3.61 5.48
N ASN A 27 -11.18 -3.89 4.78
CA ASN A 27 -12.17 -4.87 5.25
C ASN A 27 -12.33 -6.08 4.33
N GLU A 28 -12.12 -5.94 3.02
CA GLU A 28 -12.30 -7.04 2.05
C GLU A 28 -10.99 -7.77 1.69
N GLY A 29 -9.85 -7.36 2.24
CA GLY A 29 -8.57 -8.03 2.01
C GLY A 29 -7.98 -7.79 0.62
N TYR A 30 -8.36 -6.70 -0.07
CA TYR A 30 -7.81 -6.38 -1.40
C TYR A 30 -6.32 -6.04 -1.39
N THR A 31 -5.71 -5.94 -0.21
CA THR A 31 -4.27 -5.78 -0.05
C THR A 31 -3.47 -6.97 -0.59
N ASP A 32 -4.10 -8.13 -0.83
CA ASP A 32 -3.51 -9.28 -1.54
C ASP A 32 -3.45 -9.09 -3.08
N HIS A 33 -4.19 -8.12 -3.61
CA HIS A 33 -4.18 -7.74 -5.03
C HIS A 33 -3.18 -6.63 -5.35
N LEU A 34 -2.49 -6.11 -4.33
CA LEU A 34 -1.43 -5.11 -4.49
C LEU A 34 -0.08 -5.82 -4.60
N ASP A 35 0.77 -5.30 -5.48
CA ASP A 35 2.14 -5.77 -5.63
C ASP A 35 3.00 -5.25 -4.47
N PHE A 36 3.76 -6.14 -3.84
CA PHE A 36 4.73 -5.75 -2.82
C PHE A 36 6.01 -5.26 -3.50
N VAL A 37 6.26 -3.97 -3.40
CA VAL A 37 7.47 -3.34 -3.91
C VAL A 37 8.43 -3.14 -2.76
N LEU A 38 9.62 -3.72 -2.92
CA LEU A 38 10.72 -3.58 -1.98
C LEU A 38 11.74 -2.60 -2.54
N ASP A 39 11.78 -1.41 -1.95
CA ASP A 39 12.79 -0.43 -2.27
C ASP A 39 13.99 -0.53 -1.31
N ASP A 40 15.19 -0.49 -1.91
CA ASP A 40 16.46 -0.43 -1.19
C ASP A 40 16.79 1.05 -0.87
N TYR A 41 15.94 1.71 -0.08
CA TYR A 41 16.21 3.05 0.44
C TYR A 41 16.52 3.00 1.95
N SER A 42 17.43 3.89 2.36
CA SER A 42 17.82 4.09 3.76
C SER A 42 16.71 4.83 4.53
N CYS A 43 15.89 4.11 5.29
CA CYS A 43 15.00 4.70 6.29
C CYS A 43 15.09 3.90 7.59
N GLU A 44 15.45 4.55 8.70
CA GLU A 44 15.78 3.91 9.99
C GLU A 44 14.57 3.61 10.90
N ASP A 45 13.34 3.97 10.52
CA ASP A 45 12.14 3.75 11.33
C ASP A 45 10.93 3.55 10.41
N THR A 46 10.46 2.30 10.23
CA THR A 46 9.18 2.02 9.59
C THR A 46 8.48 0.89 10.32
N GLU A 47 7.37 1.23 10.96
CA GLU A 47 6.48 0.30 11.63
C GLU A 47 5.47 -0.23 10.60
N TYR A 48 5.60 -1.50 10.24
CA TYR A 48 4.77 -2.14 9.19
C TYR A 48 3.30 -2.40 9.60
N GLY A 49 2.92 -2.09 10.83
CA GLY A 49 1.64 -2.50 11.42
C GLY A 49 0.48 -1.53 11.22
N ASP A 50 0.75 -0.24 11.03
CA ASP A 50 -0.24 0.85 11.02
C ASP A 50 -0.05 1.81 9.83
N ASN A 51 0.64 1.38 8.77
CA ASN A 51 0.84 2.25 7.61
C ASN A 51 -0.49 2.52 6.90
N GLU A 52 -0.88 3.79 6.85
CA GLU A 52 -2.07 4.24 6.14
C GLU A 52 -1.94 3.98 4.64
N PHE A 53 -3.04 3.60 3.99
CA PHE A 53 -3.09 3.50 2.53
C PHE A 53 -3.38 4.89 1.94
N GLU A 54 -2.50 5.36 1.07
CA GLU A 54 -2.78 6.52 0.22
C GLU A 54 -3.49 6.07 -1.06
N ILE A 55 -4.65 6.67 -1.36
CA ILE A 55 -5.44 6.35 -2.56
C ILE A 55 -5.64 7.60 -3.41
N GLU A 56 -5.24 7.50 -4.67
CA GLU A 56 -5.46 8.53 -5.68
C GLU A 56 -6.36 8.00 -6.80
N GLU A 57 -7.22 8.88 -7.34
CA GLU A 57 -8.01 8.56 -8.53
C GLU A 57 -7.11 8.66 -9.76
N VAL A 58 -7.08 7.61 -10.58
CA VAL A 58 -6.30 7.57 -11.81
C VAL A 58 -7.23 7.92 -12.97
N GLU A 59 -6.97 9.02 -13.67
CA GLU A 59 -7.69 9.35 -14.91
C GLU A 59 -7.17 8.47 -16.06
N GLU A 60 -8.09 7.81 -16.80
CA GLU A 60 -7.78 6.98 -17.99
C GLU A 60 -7.41 7.82 -19.23
#